data_AF-A0A7S1N6E5-F1
#
_entry.id   AF-A0A7S1N6E5-F1
#
_cell.length_a   1.000
_cell.length_b   1.000
_cell.length_c   1.000
_cell.angle_alpha   90.00
_cell.angle_beta   90.00
_cell.angle_gamma   90.00
#
_symmetry.space_group_name_H-M   'P 1'
#
loop_
_entity.id
_entity.type
_entity.pdbx_description
1 polymer ?
#
loop_
_entity_poly.entity_id
_entity_poly.type
_entity_poly.pdbx_seq_one_letter_code
_entity_poly.pdbx_strand_id
1 'polypeptide(L)'
;PKEAVQELVDAVTLASRPVVDIVTGSLLDLQFILEYTADPKLAADNPVSNHASQADTVESGDEFSDMELDDLDEEELCIEPARVQWEPAGVVLLSWLLMRAKGYGVFPCLLQPQYVLRCTVPLLKVMIDSQNLTALFIALDHLKELMRHIPKYSIRILEPSTTRGATADEARLEMKEVKEGNFSTTSEVFEMYFAFTQQIATVMALCPSQEHRQRAYACLEQFISLFAERTRHKMLVSFLKLCPYSPVKSLMLLKLKNEINAEYQVLNDALKKLTPEGDVFKDTKRRMCTDSAFLNTESVQLLKGIVVHDMKQLDQQMDVIMTALNLYRFLLVKDTQYGCLGVCTKGHQEMMHKEVIEPLKRDLEKREQQEPVQGEAVMGYCMMLEVLSSIEEKWVTSQGTH
;
A
#
# COMPACT_ATOMS: atom_id res chain seq x y z
N PRO A 1 17.13 0.69 36.02
CA PRO A 1 16.26 0.98 34.86
C PRO A 1 16.81 2.05 33.92
N LYS A 2 17.19 3.23 34.44
CA LYS A 2 17.84 4.30 33.65
C LYS A 2 19.16 3.86 33.03
N GLU A 3 20.02 3.18 33.79
CA GLU A 3 21.31 2.65 33.28
C GLU A 3 21.14 1.61 32.16
N ALA A 4 20.18 0.70 32.29
CA ALA A 4 19.90 -0.30 31.24
C ALA A 4 19.25 0.29 29.97
N VAL A 5 18.60 1.45 30.08
CA VAL A 5 18.10 2.21 28.92
C VAL A 5 19.25 3.00 28.30
N GLN A 6 20.13 3.58 29.12
CA GLN A 6 21.30 4.31 28.64
C GLN A 6 22.29 3.37 27.92
N GLU A 7 22.59 2.19 28.46
CA GLU A 7 23.42 1.20 27.77
C GLU A 7 22.82 0.73 26.45
N LEU A 8 21.49 0.64 26.36
CA LEU A 8 20.80 0.28 25.12
C LEU A 8 20.82 1.43 24.11
N VAL A 9 20.60 2.66 24.56
CA VAL A 9 20.71 3.87 23.73
C VAL A 9 22.14 4.01 23.23
N ASP A 10 23.14 3.79 24.07
CA ASP A 10 24.55 3.87 23.71
C ASP A 10 24.93 2.74 22.74
N ALA A 11 24.44 1.51 22.95
CA ALA A 11 24.66 0.39 22.05
C ALA A 11 23.96 0.57 20.68
N VAL A 12 22.74 1.11 20.66
CA VAL A 12 22.01 1.43 19.42
C VAL A 12 22.69 2.59 18.70
N THR A 13 23.02 3.68 19.40
CA THR A 13 23.70 4.88 18.86
C THR A 13 25.08 4.55 18.30
N LEU A 14 25.81 3.65 18.97
CA LEU A 14 27.11 3.15 18.50
C LEU A 14 26.96 2.26 17.25
N ALA A 15 25.89 1.47 17.16
CA ALA A 15 25.59 0.62 16.01
C ALA A 15 24.94 1.36 14.82
N SER A 16 24.37 2.56 15.03
CA SER A 16 23.46 3.20 14.08
C SER A 16 23.94 4.54 13.51
N ARG A 17 25.24 4.89 13.56
CA ARG A 17 25.76 6.21 13.13
C ARG A 17 25.27 6.75 11.75
N PRO A 18 24.95 5.96 10.71
CA PRO A 18 24.37 6.46 9.46
C PRO A 18 22.83 6.59 9.46
N VAL A 19 22.16 6.00 10.47
CA VAL A 19 20.70 6.00 10.66
C VAL A 19 20.26 7.07 11.68
N VAL A 20 21.24 7.82 12.21
CA VAL A 20 21.09 8.94 13.15
C VAL A 20 20.33 10.13 12.57
N ASP A 21 19.82 10.11 11.33
CA ASP A 21 18.93 11.17 10.84
C ASP A 21 17.46 10.72 10.73
N ILE A 22 17.20 9.42 10.55
CA ILE A 22 15.83 8.87 10.41
C ILE A 22 15.32 8.35 11.76
N VAL A 23 16.21 7.72 12.54
CA VAL A 23 15.86 7.13 13.83
C VAL A 23 16.07 8.11 14.97
N THR A 24 16.92 9.14 14.87
CA THR A 24 16.97 10.20 15.89
C THR A 24 15.70 11.00 15.98
N GLY A 25 14.97 11.27 14.90
CA GLY A 25 13.67 11.95 15.02
C GLY A 25 12.74 11.18 15.97
N SER A 26 12.62 9.87 15.75
CA SER A 26 11.76 8.99 16.58
C SER A 26 12.37 8.62 17.94
N LEU A 27 13.69 8.54 18.06
CA LEU A 27 14.40 8.26 19.32
C LEU A 27 14.55 9.51 20.19
N LEU A 28 14.68 10.71 19.62
CA LEU A 28 14.63 11.99 20.32
C LEU A 28 13.21 12.26 20.78
N ASP A 29 12.18 11.92 20.00
CA ASP A 29 10.79 11.94 20.46
C ASP A 29 10.58 10.98 21.65
N LEU A 30 11.13 9.76 21.57
CA LEU A 30 11.09 8.80 22.68
C LEU A 30 11.93 9.24 23.88
N GLN A 31 13.10 9.84 23.67
CA GLN A 31 13.98 10.37 24.72
C GLN A 31 13.33 11.58 25.40
N PHE A 32 12.71 12.47 24.63
CA PHE A 32 11.93 13.60 25.12
C PHE A 32 10.73 13.11 25.95
N ILE A 33 9.97 12.12 25.47
CA ILE A 33 8.88 11.50 26.23
C ILE A 33 9.42 10.85 27.52
N LEU A 34 10.59 10.20 27.48
CA LEU A 34 11.23 9.56 28.63
C LEU A 34 11.77 10.56 29.66
N GLU A 35 12.35 11.68 29.22
CA GLU A 35 12.83 12.75 30.11
C GLU A 35 11.64 13.50 30.74
N TYR A 36 10.57 13.72 29.99
CA TYR A 36 9.35 14.40 30.45
C TYR A 36 8.51 13.54 31.42
N THR A 37 8.50 12.22 31.25
CA THR A 37 7.77 11.31 32.15
C THR A 37 8.58 10.90 33.39
N ALA A 38 9.91 11.04 33.36
CA ALA A 38 10.78 10.68 34.47
C ALA A 38 10.91 11.75 35.56
N ASP A 39 10.54 13.01 35.30
CA ASP A 39 10.57 14.08 36.30
C ASP A 39 9.49 15.18 36.05
N PRO A 40 8.30 15.08 36.68
CA PRO A 40 7.24 16.08 36.52
C PRO A 40 7.58 17.47 37.09
N LYS A 41 8.72 17.66 37.77
CA LYS A 41 9.17 18.98 38.25
C LYS A 41 9.86 19.81 37.16
N LEU A 42 10.43 19.19 36.14
CA LEU A 42 11.09 19.89 35.02
C LEU A 42 10.10 20.61 34.09
N ALA A 43 8.81 20.25 34.13
CA ALA A 43 7.75 20.91 33.37
C ALA A 43 7.30 22.26 33.96
N ALA A 44 7.65 22.57 35.22
CA ALA A 44 7.21 23.79 35.91
C ALA A 44 8.18 24.98 35.74
N ASP A 45 9.46 24.72 35.44
CA ASP A 45 10.52 25.73 35.58
C ASP A 45 11.15 26.23 34.28
N ASN A 46 10.66 25.82 33.09
CA ASN A 46 11.22 26.26 31.81
C ASN A 46 10.29 27.21 31.03
N PRO A 47 10.42 28.54 31.20
CA PRO A 47 9.87 29.49 30.25
C PRO A 47 10.74 29.49 28.98
N VAL A 48 10.13 29.15 27.84
CA VAL A 48 10.76 29.17 26.52
C VAL A 48 11.26 30.59 26.22
N SER A 49 12.58 30.80 26.32
CA SER A 49 13.24 32.02 25.85
C SER A 49 13.57 31.88 24.36
N ASN A 50 12.91 32.71 23.55
CA ASN A 50 13.25 32.91 22.14
C ASN A 50 14.66 33.52 22.02
N HIS A 51 15.60 32.77 21.45
CA HIS A 51 16.80 33.35 20.86
C HIS A 51 16.80 33.09 19.35
N ALA A 52 16.46 34.15 18.62
CA ALA A 52 16.80 34.31 17.22
C ALA A 52 18.26 34.80 17.13
N SER A 53 19.04 34.22 16.22
CA SER A 53 20.33 34.77 15.80
C SER A 53 20.47 34.71 14.27
N GLN A 54 20.35 35.91 13.68
CA GLN A 54 21.15 36.43 12.55
C GLN A 54 22.65 36.23 12.86
N ALA A 55 23.66 36.22 11.98
CA ALA A 55 23.89 36.50 10.56
C ALA A 55 25.13 35.62 10.17
N ASP A 56 25.67 35.50 8.95
CA ASP A 56 26.35 36.55 8.19
C ASP A 56 26.74 36.06 6.79
N THR A 57 26.58 36.98 5.85
CA THR A 57 27.16 37.06 4.50
C THR A 57 28.65 37.39 4.57
N VAL A 58 29.49 36.69 3.79
CA VAL A 58 30.83 37.17 3.41
C VAL A 58 31.05 36.91 1.92
N GLU A 59 31.10 38.00 1.16
CA GLU A 59 31.71 38.10 -0.17
C GLU A 59 33.17 38.53 -0.03
N SER A 60 34.06 37.92 -0.83
CA SER A 60 35.32 38.42 -1.41
C SER A 60 36.17 37.18 -1.73
N GLY A 61 36.80 36.96 -2.87
CA GLY A 61 37.36 37.88 -3.85
C GLY A 61 38.80 37.40 -4.17
N ASP A 62 39.13 37.36 -5.45
CA ASP A 62 40.46 37.32 -6.08
C ASP A 62 41.33 36.03 -6.10
N GLU A 63 41.42 35.49 -7.34
CA GLU A 63 42.61 35.42 -8.23
C GLU A 63 43.97 34.87 -7.74
N PHE A 64 44.67 34.26 -8.72
CA PHE A 64 45.96 33.55 -8.72
C PHE A 64 45.89 32.07 -8.30
N SER A 65 46.50 31.10 -8.98
CA SER A 65 47.46 31.10 -10.09
C SER A 65 47.48 29.72 -10.75
N ASP A 66 47.73 29.68 -12.05
CA ASP A 66 48.09 28.48 -12.80
C ASP A 66 49.21 27.69 -12.10
N MET A 67 48.89 26.47 -11.68
CA MET A 67 49.88 25.48 -11.27
C MET A 67 49.47 24.14 -11.86
N GLU A 68 50.15 23.80 -12.96
CA GLU A 68 50.16 22.45 -13.54
C GLU A 68 50.64 21.48 -12.44
N LEU A 69 49.72 20.67 -11.93
CA LEU A 69 50.00 19.54 -11.06
C LEU A 69 49.83 18.27 -11.87
N ASP A 70 50.98 17.64 -12.11
CA ASP A 70 51.16 16.33 -12.70
C ASP A 70 50.26 15.28 -12.04
N ASP A 71 49.69 14.41 -12.88
CA ASP A 71 49.31 13.02 -12.66
C ASP A 71 49.49 12.50 -11.22
N LEU A 72 48.49 12.74 -10.38
CA LEU A 72 48.24 11.91 -9.21
C LEU A 72 46.98 11.12 -9.50
N ASP A 73 47.15 9.80 -9.59
CA ASP A 73 46.07 8.83 -9.57
C ASP A 73 45.24 9.07 -8.31
N GLU A 74 44.18 9.88 -8.42
CA GLU A 74 43.05 9.88 -7.50
C GLU A 74 42.33 8.55 -7.71
N GLU A 75 42.92 7.47 -7.18
CA GLU A 75 42.14 6.38 -6.62
C GLU A 75 41.36 6.99 -5.45
N GLU A 76 40.26 7.67 -5.79
CA GLU A 76 39.19 7.98 -4.87
C GLU A 76 38.73 6.63 -4.33
N LEU A 77 39.32 6.25 -3.19
CA LEU A 77 38.90 5.16 -2.33
C LEU A 77 37.45 5.48 -1.97
N CYS A 78 36.55 5.04 -2.84
CA CYS A 78 35.18 4.74 -2.51
C CYS A 78 35.27 3.64 -1.44
N ILE A 79 35.49 4.05 -0.21
CA ILE A 79 35.22 3.25 0.96
C ILE A 79 33.72 3.02 0.87
N GLU A 80 33.31 1.93 0.21
CA GLU A 80 31.95 1.43 0.31
C GLU A 80 31.67 1.40 1.81
N PRO A 81 30.68 2.17 2.30
CA PRO A 81 30.40 2.23 3.72
C PRO A 81 30.21 0.79 4.16
N ALA A 82 31.11 0.32 5.05
CA ALA A 82 31.13 -1.06 5.49
C ALA A 82 29.68 -1.46 5.78
N ARG A 83 29.16 -2.45 5.03
CA ARG A 83 27.79 -2.95 5.20
C ARG A 83 27.70 -3.46 6.64
N VAL A 84 27.30 -2.57 7.55
CA VAL A 84 26.96 -2.92 8.91
C VAL A 84 25.89 -4.01 8.76
N GLN A 85 26.16 -5.19 9.30
CA GLN A 85 25.19 -6.27 9.30
C GLN A 85 24.05 -5.80 10.20
N TRP A 86 23.02 -5.19 9.61
CA TRP A 86 21.82 -4.72 10.32
C TRP A 86 20.93 -5.89 10.78
N GLU A 87 21.18 -7.09 10.27
CA GLU A 87 20.42 -8.30 10.58
C GLU A 87 20.41 -8.63 12.09
N PRO A 88 21.53 -8.63 12.82
CA PRO A 88 21.54 -8.96 14.25
C PRO A 88 20.96 -7.84 15.11
N ALA A 89 21.29 -6.57 14.83
CA ALA A 89 20.78 -5.43 15.60
C ALA A 89 19.26 -5.28 15.47
N GLY A 90 18.76 -5.49 14.25
CA GLY A 90 17.34 -5.59 13.96
C GLY A 90 16.66 -6.68 14.75
N VAL A 91 17.16 -7.92 14.64
CA VAL A 91 16.61 -9.07 15.38
C VAL A 91 16.64 -8.84 16.89
N VAL A 92 17.69 -8.22 17.43
CA VAL A 92 17.80 -7.88 18.86
C VAL A 92 16.76 -6.86 19.27
N LEU A 93 16.58 -5.76 18.52
CA LEU A 93 15.56 -4.74 18.81
C LEU A 93 14.15 -5.32 18.71
N LEU A 94 13.89 -6.12 17.68
CA LEU A 94 12.62 -6.78 17.41
C LEU A 94 12.28 -7.80 18.51
N SER A 95 13.26 -8.63 18.90
CA SER A 95 13.15 -9.60 19.99
C SER A 95 12.97 -8.90 21.34
N TRP A 96 13.65 -7.78 21.56
CA TRP A 96 13.54 -6.98 22.77
C TRP A 96 12.15 -6.33 22.91
N LEU A 97 11.62 -5.74 21.83
CA LEU A 97 10.26 -5.17 21.79
C LEU A 97 9.20 -6.22 22.14
N LEU A 98 9.30 -7.43 21.57
CA LEU A 98 8.37 -8.53 21.86
C LEU A 98 8.50 -9.08 23.29
N MET A 99 9.73 -9.26 23.76
CA MET A 99 10.01 -9.80 25.10
C MET A 99 9.50 -8.85 26.20
N ARG A 100 9.50 -7.53 25.95
CA ARG A 100 9.03 -6.54 26.92
C ARG A 100 7.55 -6.21 26.87
N ALA A 101 6.89 -6.35 25.71
CA ALA A 101 5.44 -6.18 25.60
C ALA A 101 4.65 -7.14 26.52
N LYS A 102 5.21 -8.30 26.85
CA LYS A 102 4.59 -9.29 27.76
C LYS A 102 4.79 -9.01 29.25
N GLY A 103 5.68 -8.09 29.65
CA GLY A 103 6.17 -8.02 31.03
C GLY A 103 6.14 -6.66 31.73
N TYR A 104 6.09 -5.53 31.01
CA TYR A 104 6.27 -4.22 31.65
C TYR A 104 5.36 -3.15 31.03
N GLY A 105 4.43 -2.60 31.83
CA GLY A 105 3.57 -1.46 31.50
C GLY A 105 4.32 -0.12 31.43
N VAL A 106 5.58 -0.11 31.00
CA VAL A 106 6.51 1.03 31.07
C VAL A 106 6.40 1.94 29.84
N PHE A 107 5.71 1.51 28.78
CA PHE A 107 5.49 2.33 27.58
C PHE A 107 4.02 2.32 27.15
N PRO A 108 3.21 3.26 27.65
CA PRO A 108 1.80 3.37 27.27
C PRO A 108 1.59 3.57 25.77
N CYS A 109 2.53 4.21 25.06
CA CYS A 109 2.49 4.40 23.61
C CYS A 109 2.78 3.11 22.81
N LEU A 110 3.56 2.17 23.37
CA LEU A 110 3.76 0.83 22.79
C LEU A 110 2.53 -0.08 22.98
N LEU A 111 1.49 0.38 23.68
CA LEU A 111 0.23 -0.35 23.80
C LEU A 111 -0.58 -0.34 22.50
N GLN A 112 -0.29 0.55 21.55
CA GLN A 112 -0.96 0.54 20.24
C GLN A 112 -0.17 -0.32 19.24
N PRO A 113 -0.67 -1.51 18.85
CA PRO A 113 0.04 -2.40 17.94
C PRO A 113 0.29 -1.78 16.56
N GLN A 114 -0.52 -0.79 16.15
CA GLN A 114 -0.32 -0.04 14.90
C GLN A 114 0.95 0.81 14.92
N TYR A 115 1.27 1.44 16.07
CA TYR A 115 2.48 2.23 16.22
C TYR A 115 3.73 1.32 16.17
N VAL A 116 3.67 0.17 16.87
CA VAL A 116 4.73 -0.85 16.81
C VAL A 116 4.96 -1.34 15.38
N LEU A 117 3.88 -1.61 14.62
CA LEU A 117 4.00 -1.98 13.21
C LEU A 117 4.69 -0.88 12.40
N ARG A 118 4.27 0.38 12.56
CA ARG A 118 4.86 1.53 11.85
C ARG A 118 6.37 1.62 12.08
N CYS A 119 6.81 1.50 13.33
CA CYS A 119 8.22 1.56 13.70
C CYS A 119 9.04 0.34 13.24
N THR A 120 8.40 -0.83 13.13
CA THR A 120 9.10 -2.09 12.78
C THR A 120 9.16 -2.35 11.28
N VAL A 121 8.25 -1.77 10.47
CA VAL A 121 8.22 -1.98 9.02
C VAL A 121 9.54 -1.67 8.31
N PRO A 122 10.25 -0.54 8.57
CA PRO A 122 11.54 -0.29 7.92
C PRO A 122 12.57 -1.38 8.19
N LEU A 123 12.58 -1.91 9.42
CA LEU A 123 13.50 -2.97 9.81
C LEU A 123 13.12 -4.31 9.19
N LEU A 124 11.82 -4.65 9.21
CA LEU A 124 11.32 -5.85 8.55
C LEU A 124 11.61 -5.82 7.06
N LYS A 125 11.53 -4.64 6.42
CA LYS A 125 11.90 -4.46 5.02
C LYS A 125 13.35 -4.88 4.77
N VAL A 126 14.30 -4.41 5.59
CA VAL A 126 15.73 -4.79 5.46
C VAL A 126 15.92 -6.30 5.59
N MET A 127 15.22 -6.95 6.53
CA MET A 127 15.30 -8.40 6.70
C MET A 127 14.69 -9.17 5.52
N ILE A 128 13.57 -8.69 4.98
CA ILE A 128 12.91 -9.29 3.80
C ILE A 128 13.79 -9.15 2.55
N ASP A 129 14.50 -8.03 2.43
CA ASP A 129 15.41 -7.75 1.31
C ASP A 129 16.75 -8.52 1.42
N SER A 130 17.01 -9.18 2.55
CA SER A 130 18.21 -9.99 2.73
C SER A 130 18.17 -11.26 1.86
N GLN A 131 19.33 -11.70 1.39
CA GLN A 131 19.45 -12.99 0.69
C GLN A 131 19.40 -14.19 1.65
N ASN A 132 19.33 -13.94 2.95
CA ASN A 132 19.32 -14.96 3.99
C ASN A 132 17.89 -15.46 4.24
N LEU A 133 17.59 -16.69 3.80
CA LEU A 133 16.27 -17.31 4.00
C LEU A 133 15.86 -17.39 5.48
N THR A 134 16.81 -17.53 6.40
CA THR A 134 16.50 -17.56 7.84
C THR A 134 16.02 -16.19 8.31
N ALA A 135 16.67 -15.11 7.87
CA ALA A 135 16.25 -13.75 8.21
C ALA A 135 14.88 -13.43 7.61
N LEU A 136 14.64 -13.81 6.35
CA LEU A 136 13.33 -13.70 5.70
C LEU A 136 12.24 -14.45 6.50
N PHE A 137 12.51 -15.69 6.90
CA PHE A 137 11.59 -16.49 7.70
C PHE A 137 11.22 -15.80 9.01
N ILE A 138 12.22 -15.33 9.75
CA ILE A 138 12.02 -14.63 11.03
C ILE A 138 11.21 -13.35 10.82
N ALA A 139 11.49 -12.59 9.76
CA ALA A 139 10.76 -11.36 9.45
C ALA A 139 9.28 -11.63 9.14
N LEU A 140 8.98 -12.65 8.33
CA LEU A 140 7.61 -13.02 8.00
C LEU A 140 6.84 -13.54 9.22
N ASP A 141 7.47 -14.36 10.06
CA ASP A 141 6.84 -14.86 11.29
C ASP A 141 6.59 -13.74 12.30
N HIS A 142 7.53 -12.80 12.41
CA HIS A 142 7.36 -11.62 13.24
C HIS A 142 6.23 -10.72 12.76
N LEU A 143 6.21 -10.41 11.45
CA LEU A 143 5.13 -9.63 10.85
C LEU A 143 3.78 -10.29 11.14
N LYS A 144 3.67 -11.60 10.92
CA LYS A 144 2.46 -12.38 11.23
C LYS A 144 2.03 -12.25 12.69
N GLU A 145 2.96 -12.32 13.63
CA GLU A 145 2.66 -12.15 15.05
C GLU A 145 2.18 -10.74 15.36
N LEU A 146 2.84 -9.69 14.86
CA LEU A 146 2.38 -8.30 15.03
C LEU A 146 0.96 -8.08 14.50
N MET A 147 0.68 -8.59 13.29
CA MET A 147 -0.62 -8.42 12.65
C MET A 147 -1.75 -9.16 13.37
N ARG A 148 -1.48 -10.13 14.24
CA ARG A 148 -2.51 -10.79 15.07
C ARG A 148 -3.08 -9.86 16.15
N HIS A 149 -2.30 -8.88 16.58
CA HIS A 149 -2.69 -7.91 17.62
C HIS A 149 -3.37 -6.67 17.04
N ILE A 150 -3.38 -6.51 15.71
CA ILE A 150 -4.00 -5.36 15.03
C ILE A 150 -5.38 -5.77 14.52
N PRO A 151 -6.47 -5.12 14.95
CA PRO A 151 -7.80 -5.38 14.40
C PRO A 151 -7.85 -5.11 12.89
N LYS A 152 -8.61 -5.92 12.16
CA LYS A 152 -8.85 -5.70 10.73
C LYS A 152 -9.45 -4.31 10.48
N TYR A 153 -9.08 -3.70 9.37
CA TYR A 153 -9.57 -2.39 8.93
C TYR A 153 -9.31 -1.23 9.91
N SER A 154 -8.39 -1.39 10.86
CA SER A 154 -8.09 -0.37 11.88
C SER A 154 -7.04 0.64 11.47
N ILE A 155 -6.16 0.32 10.52
CA ILE A 155 -5.10 1.24 10.07
C ILE A 155 -5.69 2.25 9.08
N ARG A 156 -5.86 3.49 9.52
CA ARG A 156 -6.28 4.62 8.70
C ARG A 156 -5.07 5.47 8.35
N ILE A 157 -4.79 5.61 7.06
CA ILE A 157 -3.86 6.61 6.58
C ILE A 157 -4.72 7.75 6.08
N LEU A 158 -4.78 8.83 6.86
CA LEU A 158 -5.43 10.06 6.43
C LEU A 158 -4.75 10.51 5.15
N GLU A 159 -5.48 10.95 4.13
CA GLU A 159 -4.89 11.63 2.99
C GLU A 159 -4.83 13.13 3.33
N PRO A 160 -3.84 13.88 2.84
CA PRO A 160 -3.88 15.32 3.01
C PRO A 160 -5.09 15.78 2.20
N SER A 161 -6.15 16.20 2.89
CA SER A 161 -7.37 16.65 2.24
C SER A 161 -6.98 17.69 1.20
N THR A 162 -7.08 17.36 -0.09
CA THR A 162 -6.87 18.33 -1.14
C THR A 162 -8.01 19.32 -0.99
N THR A 163 -7.71 20.46 -0.35
CA THR A 163 -8.65 21.51 0.08
C THR A 163 -9.30 22.21 -1.13
N ARG A 164 -10.10 21.47 -1.88
CA ARG A 164 -11.01 21.97 -2.90
C ARG A 164 -12.42 21.50 -2.56
N GLY A 165 -12.98 22.10 -1.51
CA GLY A 165 -14.42 22.06 -1.26
C GLY A 165 -14.88 21.50 0.08
N ALA A 166 -13.99 21.18 1.02
CA ALA A 166 -14.41 20.79 2.37
C ALA A 166 -15.29 21.90 2.98
N THR A 167 -16.52 21.55 3.30
CA THR A 167 -17.42 22.45 4.02
C THR A 167 -16.80 22.79 5.38
N ALA A 168 -17.04 24.00 5.89
CA ALA A 168 -16.40 24.48 7.13
C ALA A 168 -16.61 23.55 8.35
N ASP A 169 -17.61 22.65 8.29
CA ASP A 169 -17.92 21.68 9.32
C ASP A 169 -17.07 20.39 9.25
N GLU A 170 -16.67 19.92 8.06
CA GLU A 170 -15.75 18.76 7.93
C GLU A 170 -14.33 19.13 8.37
N ALA A 171 -13.87 20.32 7.99
CA ALA A 171 -12.60 20.88 8.46
C ALA A 171 -12.56 21.02 10.00
N ARG A 172 -13.73 21.22 10.64
CA ARG A 172 -13.84 21.33 12.10
C ARG A 172 -13.75 19.99 12.82
N LEU A 173 -14.18 18.88 12.21
CA LEU A 173 -14.00 17.55 12.77
C LEU A 173 -12.54 17.11 12.64
N GLU A 174 -11.91 17.35 11.49
CA GLU A 174 -10.49 17.04 11.28
C GLU A 174 -9.58 17.88 12.19
N MET A 175 -9.88 19.18 12.39
CA MET A 175 -9.13 20.03 13.32
C MET A 175 -9.25 19.63 14.80
N LYS A 176 -10.25 18.81 15.18
CA LYS A 176 -10.41 18.36 16.56
C LYS A 176 -9.62 17.10 16.88
N GLU A 177 -9.32 16.26 15.88
CA GLU A 177 -8.43 15.10 16.01
C GLU A 177 -6.94 15.45 15.85
N VAL A 178 -6.61 16.61 15.26
CA VAL A 178 -5.23 17.03 14.96
C VAL A 178 -4.52 17.75 16.14
N LYS A 179 -5.16 17.93 17.30
CA LYS A 179 -4.56 18.65 18.44
C LYS A 179 -3.55 17.88 19.28
N GLU A 180 -3.22 16.64 18.93
CA GLU A 180 -2.17 15.86 19.61
C GLU A 180 -1.14 15.33 18.59
N GLY A 181 -0.15 16.17 18.27
CA GLY A 181 1.09 15.75 17.59
C GLY A 181 1.09 15.89 16.06
N ASN A 182 1.60 17.01 15.56
CA ASN A 182 1.98 17.22 14.16
C ASN A 182 2.94 16.12 13.69
N PHE A 183 2.45 15.17 12.89
CA PHE A 183 3.30 14.28 12.09
C PHE A 183 3.17 14.59 10.60
N SER A 184 4.33 14.79 9.99
CA SER A 184 4.60 15.05 8.58
C SER A 184 3.79 14.19 7.60
N THR A 185 3.32 14.84 6.53
CA THR A 185 2.91 14.30 5.21
C THR A 185 2.39 12.85 5.22
N THR A 186 1.08 12.74 5.38
CA THR A 186 0.22 11.57 5.12
C THR A 186 0.58 10.70 3.90
N SER A 187 1.30 11.23 2.91
CA SER A 187 1.86 10.46 1.79
C SER A 187 3.01 9.53 2.19
N GLU A 188 3.93 9.94 3.06
CA GLU A 188 5.14 9.16 3.36
C GLU A 188 4.84 7.83 4.05
N VAL A 189 3.86 7.83 4.95
CA VAL A 189 3.42 6.61 5.64
C VAL A 189 2.80 5.62 4.66
N PHE A 190 2.01 6.11 3.70
CA PHE A 190 1.46 5.28 2.64
C PHE A 190 2.59 4.70 1.77
N GLU A 191 3.53 5.52 1.30
CA GLU A 191 4.65 5.07 0.48
C GLU A 191 5.50 4.03 1.20
N MET A 192 5.78 4.23 2.50
CA MET A 192 6.50 3.26 3.31
C MET A 192 5.79 1.90 3.37
N TYR A 193 4.48 1.89 3.68
CA TYR A 193 3.73 0.63 3.72
C TYR A 193 3.56 0.01 2.34
N PHE A 194 3.37 0.83 1.30
CA PHE A 194 3.24 0.34 -0.06
C PHE A 194 4.55 -0.30 -0.54
N ALA A 195 5.69 0.37 -0.36
CA ALA A 195 7.00 -0.20 -0.66
C ALA A 195 7.26 -1.50 0.12
N PHE A 196 6.88 -1.55 1.39
CA PHE A 196 6.97 -2.79 2.18
C PHE A 196 6.12 -3.92 1.60
N THR A 197 4.87 -3.63 1.22
CA THR A 197 4.01 -4.64 0.57
C THR A 197 4.57 -5.11 -0.76
N GLN A 198 5.20 -4.22 -1.55
CA GLN A 198 5.87 -4.60 -2.79
C GLN A 198 7.00 -5.59 -2.54
N GLN A 199 7.79 -5.41 -1.47
CA GLN A 199 8.83 -6.40 -1.13
C GLN A 199 8.26 -7.76 -0.74
N ILE A 200 7.15 -7.82 0.01
CA ILE A 200 6.47 -9.08 0.29
C ILE A 200 5.99 -9.74 -1.03
N ALA A 201 5.44 -8.96 -1.95
CA ALA A 201 5.02 -9.44 -3.26
C ALA A 201 6.21 -9.94 -4.11
N THR A 202 7.36 -9.28 -4.05
CA THR A 202 8.61 -9.72 -4.69
C THR A 202 9.03 -11.09 -4.14
N VAL A 203 8.99 -11.29 -2.82
CA VAL A 203 9.26 -12.59 -2.20
C VAL A 203 8.28 -13.65 -2.69
N MET A 204 6.98 -13.33 -2.75
CA MET A 204 5.97 -14.26 -3.26
C MET A 204 6.24 -14.71 -4.70
N ALA A 205 6.74 -13.81 -5.55
CA ALA A 205 6.99 -14.09 -6.96
C ALA A 205 8.34 -14.79 -7.20
N LEU A 206 9.40 -14.35 -6.53
CA LEU A 206 10.77 -14.67 -6.90
C LEU A 206 11.53 -15.57 -5.90
N CYS A 207 11.07 -15.72 -4.65
CA CYS A 207 11.79 -16.52 -3.68
C CYS A 207 11.84 -17.99 -4.10
N PRO A 208 12.99 -18.68 -4.11
CA PRO A 208 13.10 -20.07 -4.58
C PRO A 208 12.33 -21.06 -3.69
N SER A 209 12.21 -20.78 -2.38
CA SER A 209 11.51 -21.67 -1.46
C SER A 209 9.99 -21.48 -1.52
N GLN A 210 9.28 -22.55 -1.88
CA GLN A 210 7.82 -22.57 -1.92
C GLN A 210 7.19 -22.25 -0.56
N GLU A 211 7.78 -22.73 0.54
CA GLU A 211 7.29 -22.46 1.90
C GLU A 211 7.31 -20.94 2.19
N HIS A 212 8.41 -20.27 1.86
CA HIS A 212 8.56 -18.83 2.06
C HIS A 212 7.58 -18.05 1.17
N ARG A 213 7.40 -18.46 -0.10
CA ARG A 213 6.39 -17.86 -0.99
C ARG A 213 4.98 -17.95 -0.41
N GLN A 214 4.60 -19.11 0.15
CA GLN A 214 3.30 -19.32 0.78
C GLN A 214 3.11 -18.49 2.05
N ARG A 215 4.15 -18.35 2.88
CA ARG A 215 4.10 -17.47 4.06
C ARG A 215 4.01 -16.00 3.68
N ALA A 216 4.75 -15.57 2.66
CA ALA A 216 4.66 -14.22 2.14
C ALA A 216 3.27 -13.91 1.60
N TYR A 217 2.63 -14.87 0.90
CA TYR A 217 1.23 -14.76 0.47
C TYR A 217 0.28 -14.52 1.65
N ALA A 218 0.36 -15.35 2.68
CA ALA A 218 -0.48 -15.22 3.87
C ALA A 218 -0.25 -13.88 4.58
N CYS A 219 1.02 -13.44 4.68
CA CYS A 219 1.37 -12.16 5.26
C CYS A 219 0.81 -10.99 4.45
N LEU A 220 0.95 -11.00 3.12
CA LEU A 220 0.44 -9.94 2.25
C LEU A 220 -1.08 -9.80 2.37
N GLU A 221 -1.80 -10.92 2.34
CA GLU A 221 -3.25 -10.92 2.51
C GLU A 221 -3.67 -10.35 3.86
N GLN A 222 -3.05 -10.81 4.94
CA GLN A 222 -3.37 -10.32 6.29
C GLN A 222 -3.02 -8.84 6.42
N PHE A 223 -1.88 -8.41 5.89
CA PHE A 223 -1.39 -7.04 5.97
C PHE A 223 -2.35 -6.07 5.27
N ILE A 224 -2.75 -6.37 4.03
CA ILE A 224 -3.71 -5.56 3.27
C ILE A 224 -5.05 -5.45 4.04
N SER A 225 -5.48 -6.51 4.72
CA SER A 225 -6.73 -6.52 5.51
C SER A 225 -6.70 -5.63 6.77
N LEU A 226 -5.53 -5.16 7.21
CA LEU A 226 -5.42 -4.25 8.35
C LEU A 226 -5.85 -2.82 8.00
N PHE A 227 -5.74 -2.43 6.73
CA PHE A 227 -6.01 -1.06 6.29
C PHE A 227 -7.50 -0.80 6.15
N ALA A 228 -7.92 0.42 6.49
CA ALA A 228 -9.27 0.92 6.26
C ALA A 228 -9.61 0.94 4.75
N GLU A 229 -10.90 1.01 4.43
CA GLU A 229 -11.44 0.84 3.07
C GLU A 229 -10.69 1.66 2.00
N ARG A 230 -10.59 2.99 2.18
CA ARG A 230 -9.93 3.90 1.22
C ARG A 230 -8.45 3.56 1.01
N THR A 231 -7.70 3.37 2.10
CA THR A 231 -6.28 3.04 2.03
C THR A 231 -6.06 1.67 1.37
N ARG A 232 -6.92 0.69 1.68
CA ARG A 232 -6.88 -0.65 1.10
C ARG A 232 -7.18 -0.63 -0.40
N HIS A 233 -8.22 0.09 -0.80
CA HIS A 233 -8.52 0.33 -2.21
C HIS A 233 -7.34 0.95 -2.94
N LYS A 234 -6.77 2.04 -2.40
CA LYS A 234 -5.58 2.70 -2.97
C LYS A 234 -4.39 1.75 -3.10
N MET A 235 -4.10 0.93 -2.08
CA MET A 235 -3.05 -0.08 -2.17
C MET A 235 -3.30 -1.07 -3.31
N LEU A 236 -4.51 -1.62 -3.42
CA LEU A 236 -4.87 -2.57 -4.48
C LEU A 236 -4.73 -1.94 -5.88
N VAL A 237 -5.22 -0.71 -6.05
CA VAL A 237 -5.10 0.03 -7.32
C VAL A 237 -3.64 0.32 -7.65
N SER A 238 -2.84 0.78 -6.69
CA SER A 238 -1.41 1.04 -6.88
C SER A 238 -0.63 -0.23 -7.22
N PHE A 239 -0.96 -1.36 -6.58
CA PHE A 239 -0.39 -2.66 -6.94
C PHE A 239 -0.68 -3.03 -8.39
N LEU A 240 -1.93 -2.88 -8.83
CA LEU A 240 -2.32 -3.22 -10.20
C LEU A 240 -1.60 -2.36 -11.25
N LYS A 241 -1.28 -1.10 -10.91
CA LYS A 241 -0.53 -0.18 -11.77
C LYS A 241 0.98 -0.45 -11.77
N LEU A 242 1.56 -0.73 -10.60
CA LEU A 242 3.02 -0.70 -10.39
C LEU A 242 3.67 -2.08 -10.25
N CYS A 243 2.90 -3.14 -10.01
CA CYS A 243 3.48 -4.48 -9.82
C CYS A 243 3.88 -5.10 -11.17
N PRO A 244 5.13 -5.55 -11.34
CA PRO A 244 5.56 -6.19 -12.59
C PRO A 244 5.16 -7.67 -12.67
N TYR A 245 4.66 -8.28 -11.58
CA TYR A 245 4.42 -9.71 -11.50
C TYR A 245 2.96 -10.07 -11.81
N SER A 246 2.72 -10.69 -12.96
CA SER A 246 1.39 -11.11 -13.43
C SER A 246 0.60 -11.95 -12.41
N PRO A 247 1.18 -12.98 -11.76
CA PRO A 247 0.44 -13.76 -10.76
C PRO A 247 -0.02 -12.92 -9.56
N VAL A 248 0.78 -11.93 -9.16
CA VAL A 248 0.43 -11.01 -8.08
C VAL A 248 -0.66 -10.04 -8.54
N LYS A 249 -0.59 -9.50 -9.76
CA LYS A 249 -1.68 -8.69 -10.34
C LYS A 249 -3.01 -9.45 -10.36
N SER A 250 -3.03 -10.69 -10.84
CA SER A 250 -4.23 -11.54 -10.84
C SER A 250 -4.79 -11.74 -9.43
N LEU A 251 -3.92 -11.95 -8.44
CA LEU A 251 -4.32 -12.03 -7.05
C LEU A 251 -4.95 -10.71 -6.55
N MET A 252 -4.36 -9.56 -6.89
CA MET A 252 -4.89 -8.25 -6.48
C MET A 252 -6.23 -7.94 -7.15
N LEU A 253 -6.43 -8.35 -8.41
CA LEU A 253 -7.74 -8.29 -9.09
C LEU A 253 -8.78 -9.14 -8.38
N LEU A 254 -8.42 -10.36 -7.96
CA LEU A 254 -9.33 -11.22 -7.21
C LEU A 254 -9.68 -10.62 -5.84
N LYS A 255 -8.71 -10.02 -5.14
CA LYS A 255 -8.99 -9.29 -3.88
C LYS A 255 -9.91 -8.11 -4.12
N LEU A 256 -9.66 -7.31 -5.16
CA LEU A 256 -10.54 -6.19 -5.55
C LEU A 256 -11.97 -6.66 -5.83
N LYS A 257 -12.14 -7.76 -6.58
CA LYS A 257 -13.46 -8.38 -6.80
C LYS A 257 -14.16 -8.73 -5.49
N ASN A 258 -13.45 -9.33 -4.54
CA ASN A 258 -14.01 -9.77 -3.27
C ASN A 258 -14.44 -8.58 -2.39
N GLU A 259 -13.63 -7.51 -2.36
CA GLU A 259 -13.97 -6.27 -1.65
C GLU A 259 -15.22 -5.61 -2.26
N ILE A 260 -15.27 -5.47 -3.59
CA ILE A 260 -16.46 -4.96 -4.29
C ILE A 260 -17.70 -5.82 -3.98
N ASN A 261 -17.57 -7.14 -3.98
CA ASN A 261 -18.67 -8.03 -3.66
C ASN A 261 -19.16 -7.88 -2.21
N ALA A 262 -18.23 -7.71 -1.26
CA ALA A 262 -18.58 -7.48 0.14
C ALA A 262 -19.36 -6.16 0.32
N GLU A 263 -18.90 -5.07 -0.31
CA GLU A 263 -19.61 -3.78 -0.27
C GLU A 263 -21.00 -3.86 -0.93
N TYR A 264 -21.12 -4.57 -2.06
CA TYR A 264 -22.44 -4.82 -2.67
C TYR A 264 -23.38 -5.61 -1.77
N GLN A 265 -22.88 -6.56 -0.98
CA GLN A 265 -23.71 -7.31 -0.03
C GLN A 265 -24.24 -6.39 1.07
N VAL A 266 -23.37 -5.55 1.64
CA VAL A 266 -23.76 -4.53 2.64
C VAL A 266 -24.82 -3.58 2.06
N LEU A 267 -24.60 -3.08 0.85
CA LEU A 267 -25.57 -2.23 0.14
C LEU A 267 -26.91 -2.95 -0.07
N ASN A 268 -26.89 -4.17 -0.59
CA ASN A 268 -28.11 -4.94 -0.83
C ASN A 268 -28.92 -5.16 0.46
N ASP A 269 -28.24 -5.52 1.55
CA ASP A 269 -28.90 -5.77 2.83
C ASP A 269 -29.43 -4.49 3.48
N ALA A 270 -28.80 -3.35 3.22
CA ALA A 270 -29.35 -2.04 3.59
C ALA A 270 -30.60 -1.70 2.75
N LEU A 271 -30.55 -1.90 1.43
CA LEU A 271 -31.65 -1.57 0.52
C LEU A 271 -32.86 -2.49 0.68
N LYS A 272 -32.69 -3.77 1.02
CA LYS A 272 -33.79 -4.71 1.32
C LYS A 272 -34.65 -4.26 2.51
N LYS A 273 -34.09 -3.48 3.44
CA LYS A 273 -34.81 -2.96 4.61
C LYS A 273 -35.66 -1.73 4.28
N LEU A 274 -35.49 -1.17 3.07
CA LEU A 274 -36.18 0.03 2.62
C LEU A 274 -37.25 -0.32 1.59
N THR A 275 -38.34 0.45 1.58
CA THR A 275 -39.34 0.35 0.52
C THR A 275 -38.76 0.93 -0.78
N PRO A 276 -38.87 0.23 -1.92
CA PRO A 276 -38.16 0.59 -3.16
C PRO A 276 -38.61 1.91 -3.82
N GLU A 277 -39.76 2.47 -3.41
CA GLU A 277 -40.38 3.62 -4.09
C GLU A 277 -40.14 4.98 -3.40
N GLY A 278 -39.34 5.04 -2.34
CA GLY A 278 -39.12 6.28 -1.58
C GLY A 278 -37.87 7.07 -2.01
N ASP A 279 -37.92 8.40 -1.85
CA ASP A 279 -36.72 9.26 -1.99
C ASP A 279 -35.58 8.82 -1.06
N VAL A 280 -35.93 8.31 0.13
CA VAL A 280 -34.98 7.71 1.08
C VAL A 280 -34.18 6.57 0.45
N PHE A 281 -34.80 5.73 -0.38
CA PHE A 281 -34.11 4.63 -1.06
C PHE A 281 -33.05 5.17 -2.02
N LYS A 282 -33.41 6.17 -2.83
CA LYS A 282 -32.51 6.80 -3.80
C LYS A 282 -31.35 7.52 -3.10
N ASP A 283 -31.64 8.24 -2.02
CA ASP A 283 -30.65 8.96 -1.24
C ASP A 283 -29.69 8.03 -0.50
N THR A 284 -30.19 6.97 0.15
CA THR A 284 -29.35 5.96 0.81
C THR A 284 -28.44 5.27 -0.20
N LYS A 285 -29.00 4.84 -1.33
CA LYS A 285 -28.24 4.24 -2.43
C LYS A 285 -27.15 5.18 -2.94
N ARG A 286 -27.49 6.45 -3.20
CA ARG A 286 -26.52 7.46 -3.67
C ARG A 286 -25.39 7.63 -2.65
N ARG A 287 -25.71 7.83 -1.37
CA ARG A 287 -24.70 8.04 -0.30
C ARG A 287 -23.76 6.84 -0.16
N MET A 288 -24.31 5.63 -0.08
CA MET A 288 -23.47 4.43 0.05
C MET A 288 -22.54 4.23 -1.14
N CYS A 289 -23.02 4.54 -2.36
CA CYS A 289 -22.20 4.42 -3.56
C CYS A 289 -21.20 5.58 -3.73
N THR A 290 -21.45 6.76 -3.17
CA THR A 290 -20.47 7.87 -3.15
C THR A 290 -19.40 7.72 -2.07
N ASP A 291 -19.76 7.14 -0.92
CA ASP A 291 -18.87 7.08 0.24
C ASP A 291 -17.91 5.89 0.18
N SER A 292 -18.30 4.82 -0.52
CA SER A 292 -17.47 3.63 -0.71
C SER A 292 -16.33 3.88 -1.69
N ALA A 293 -15.13 3.47 -1.29
CA ALA A 293 -13.95 3.48 -2.14
C ALA A 293 -14.01 2.41 -3.23
N PHE A 294 -14.71 1.29 -2.98
CA PHE A 294 -14.78 0.17 -3.92
C PHE A 294 -15.92 0.29 -4.92
N LEU A 295 -17.00 1.00 -4.58
CA LEU A 295 -18.15 1.22 -5.48
C LEU A 295 -18.00 2.48 -6.36
N ASN A 296 -16.78 2.75 -6.84
CA ASN A 296 -16.48 3.91 -7.68
C ASN A 296 -16.16 3.54 -9.14
N THR A 297 -16.26 4.53 -10.02
CA THR A 297 -15.95 4.38 -11.45
C THR A 297 -14.46 4.17 -11.71
N GLU A 298 -13.57 4.60 -10.80
CA GLU A 298 -12.12 4.42 -10.92
C GLU A 298 -11.73 2.93 -10.96
N SER A 299 -12.37 2.11 -10.11
CA SER A 299 -12.16 0.66 -10.09
C SER A 299 -12.44 0.01 -11.44
N VAL A 300 -13.38 0.58 -12.21
CA VAL A 300 -13.74 0.11 -13.54
C VAL A 300 -12.77 0.64 -14.61
N GLN A 301 -12.37 1.91 -14.51
CA GLN A 301 -11.37 2.51 -15.40
C GLN A 301 -10.02 1.79 -15.31
N LEU A 302 -9.68 1.24 -14.14
CA LEU A 302 -8.47 0.46 -13.95
C LEU A 302 -8.43 -0.79 -14.85
N LEU A 303 -9.58 -1.45 -15.07
CA LEU A 303 -9.66 -2.66 -15.90
C LEU A 303 -9.25 -2.37 -17.35
N LYS A 304 -9.66 -1.22 -17.87
CA LYS A 304 -9.22 -0.75 -19.19
C LYS A 304 -7.69 -0.62 -19.25
N GLY A 305 -7.10 0.06 -18.26
CA GLY A 305 -5.65 0.27 -18.21
C GLY A 305 -4.87 -1.05 -18.18
N ILE A 306 -5.34 -2.03 -17.41
CA ILE A 306 -4.72 -3.36 -17.31
C ILE A 306 -4.78 -4.09 -18.65
N VAL A 307 -5.97 -4.24 -19.23
CA VAL A 307 -6.12 -5.04 -20.45
C VAL A 307 -5.38 -4.41 -21.63
N VAL A 308 -5.51 -3.09 -21.84
CA VAL A 308 -4.88 -2.38 -22.96
C VAL A 308 -3.35 -2.44 -22.89
N HIS A 309 -2.78 -2.27 -21.70
CA HIS A 309 -1.32 -2.35 -21.53
C HIS A 309 -0.82 -3.77 -21.80
N ASP A 310 -1.54 -4.77 -21.29
CA ASP A 310 -1.09 -6.15 -21.25
C ASP A 310 -1.36 -6.91 -22.57
N MET A 311 -2.22 -6.39 -23.45
CA MET A 311 -2.46 -6.95 -24.80
C MET A 311 -1.19 -7.10 -25.65
N LYS A 312 -0.19 -6.23 -25.44
CA LYS A 312 1.12 -6.33 -26.15
C LYS A 312 1.89 -7.61 -25.79
N GLN A 313 1.60 -8.19 -24.63
CA GLN A 313 2.23 -9.39 -24.09
C GLN A 313 1.17 -10.44 -23.74
N LEU A 314 0.18 -10.62 -24.63
CA LEU A 314 -1.01 -11.44 -24.40
C LEU A 314 -0.69 -12.82 -23.79
N ASP A 315 0.33 -13.50 -24.31
CA ASP A 315 0.68 -14.87 -23.88
C ASP A 315 1.21 -14.93 -22.45
N GLN A 316 1.94 -13.89 -22.04
CA GLN A 316 2.52 -13.78 -20.70
C GLN A 316 1.51 -13.23 -19.68
N GLN A 317 0.51 -12.50 -20.15
CA GLN A 317 -0.47 -11.80 -19.31
C GLN A 317 -1.87 -12.40 -19.37
N MET A 318 -2.01 -13.58 -19.97
CA MET A 318 -3.30 -14.25 -20.19
C MET A 318 -4.10 -14.39 -18.90
N ASP A 319 -3.46 -14.82 -17.80
CA ASP A 319 -4.12 -14.97 -16.50
C ASP A 319 -4.66 -13.64 -15.95
N VAL A 320 -3.91 -12.54 -16.14
CA VAL A 320 -4.28 -11.20 -15.67
C VAL A 320 -5.47 -10.70 -16.47
N ILE A 321 -5.40 -10.83 -17.79
CA ILE A 321 -6.46 -10.42 -18.72
C ILE A 321 -7.74 -11.21 -18.44
N MET A 322 -7.63 -12.53 -18.32
CA MET A 322 -8.77 -13.40 -18.00
C MET A 322 -9.39 -13.04 -16.64
N THR A 323 -8.57 -12.74 -15.63
CA THR A 323 -9.06 -12.30 -14.31
C THR A 323 -9.75 -10.94 -14.40
N ALA A 324 -9.20 -10.00 -15.18
CA ALA A 324 -9.79 -8.67 -15.39
C ALA A 324 -11.12 -8.75 -16.14
N LEU A 325 -11.22 -9.56 -17.19
CA LEU A 325 -12.47 -9.81 -17.92
C LEU A 325 -13.53 -10.46 -17.03
N ASN A 326 -13.14 -11.42 -16.19
CA ASN A 326 -14.06 -12.04 -15.23
C ASN A 326 -14.54 -11.04 -14.17
N LEU A 327 -13.68 -10.13 -13.71
CA LEU A 327 -14.10 -9.02 -12.86
C LEU A 327 -15.07 -8.11 -13.61
N TYR A 328 -14.77 -7.69 -14.84
CA TYR A 328 -15.67 -6.86 -15.64
C TYR A 328 -17.06 -7.51 -15.83
N ARG A 329 -17.09 -8.80 -16.20
CA ARG A 329 -18.31 -9.60 -16.32
C ARG A 329 -19.09 -9.65 -15.00
N PHE A 330 -18.40 -9.83 -13.87
CA PHE A 330 -19.02 -9.78 -12.55
C PHE A 330 -19.66 -8.40 -12.28
N LEU A 331 -18.97 -7.30 -12.61
CA LEU A 331 -19.49 -5.95 -12.41
C LEU A 331 -20.74 -5.70 -13.25
N LEU A 332 -20.78 -6.14 -14.52
CA LEU A 332 -21.98 -6.03 -15.35
C LEU A 332 -23.19 -6.71 -14.73
N VAL A 333 -23.00 -7.93 -14.22
CA VAL A 333 -24.10 -8.67 -13.57
C VAL A 333 -24.57 -7.96 -12.30
N LYS A 334 -23.67 -7.41 -11.49
CA LYS A 334 -24.03 -6.73 -10.24
C LYS A 334 -24.63 -5.34 -10.48
N ASP A 335 -24.11 -4.61 -11.46
CA ASP A 335 -24.48 -3.23 -11.70
C ASP A 335 -25.86 -3.10 -12.36
N THR A 336 -26.38 -4.14 -13.03
CA THR A 336 -27.78 -4.13 -13.50
C THR A 336 -28.81 -3.97 -12.38
N GLN A 337 -28.48 -4.34 -11.14
CA GLN A 337 -29.40 -4.25 -10.01
C GLN A 337 -29.50 -2.83 -9.42
N TYR A 338 -28.37 -2.12 -9.38
CA TYR A 338 -28.27 -0.85 -8.67
C TYR A 338 -27.62 0.27 -9.49
N GLY A 339 -26.86 0.02 -10.54
CA GLY A 339 -26.23 1.08 -11.35
C GLY A 339 -25.33 2.01 -10.52
N CYS A 340 -24.65 1.45 -9.51
CA CYS A 340 -23.78 2.22 -8.62
C CYS A 340 -22.39 2.44 -9.21
N LEU A 341 -21.88 1.47 -9.96
CA LEU A 341 -20.56 1.56 -10.59
C LEU A 341 -20.61 2.28 -11.95
N GLY A 342 -21.79 2.42 -12.55
CA GLY A 342 -21.97 3.05 -13.85
C GLY A 342 -21.45 2.21 -15.02
N VAL A 343 -21.18 0.91 -14.81
CA VAL A 343 -20.67 -0.01 -15.84
C VAL A 343 -21.73 -0.28 -16.90
N CYS A 344 -23.01 -0.23 -16.52
CA CYS A 344 -24.14 -0.39 -17.43
C CYS A 344 -24.50 0.89 -18.20
N THR A 345 -23.79 2.00 -18.00
CA THR A 345 -24.05 3.22 -18.78
C THR A 345 -23.62 3.03 -20.24
N LYS A 346 -24.43 3.53 -21.18
CA LYS A 346 -24.14 3.43 -22.63
C LYS A 346 -22.74 3.92 -22.99
N GLY A 347 -22.35 5.09 -22.46
CA GLY A 347 -21.02 5.66 -22.72
C GLY A 347 -19.87 4.78 -22.20
N HIS A 348 -20.04 4.13 -21.04
CA HIS A 348 -19.04 3.21 -20.52
C HIS A 348 -18.95 1.91 -21.35
N GLN A 349 -20.09 1.33 -21.73
CA GLN A 349 -20.14 0.12 -22.55
C GLN A 349 -19.52 0.36 -23.94
N GLU A 350 -19.87 1.47 -24.60
CA GLU A 350 -19.29 1.84 -25.89
C GLU A 350 -17.77 2.03 -25.81
N MET A 351 -17.30 2.68 -24.74
CA MET A 351 -15.87 2.86 -24.47
C MET A 351 -15.17 1.51 -24.27
N MET A 352 -15.70 0.63 -23.43
CA MET A 352 -15.12 -0.69 -23.18
C MET A 352 -15.15 -1.57 -24.44
N HIS A 353 -16.22 -1.51 -25.24
CA HIS A 353 -16.31 -2.27 -26.49
C HIS A 353 -15.22 -1.83 -27.45
N LYS A 354 -15.15 -0.53 -27.73
CA LYS A 354 -14.27 0.05 -28.74
C LYS A 354 -12.79 -0.05 -28.36
N GLU A 355 -12.47 0.18 -27.08
CA GLU A 355 -11.08 0.31 -26.63
C GLU A 355 -10.50 -0.98 -26.06
N VAL A 356 -11.32 -1.95 -25.66
CA VAL A 356 -10.86 -3.17 -24.97
C VAL A 356 -11.35 -4.43 -25.65
N ILE A 357 -12.67 -4.64 -25.75
CA ILE A 357 -13.24 -5.93 -26.17
C ILE A 357 -12.98 -6.22 -27.65
N GLU A 358 -13.31 -5.29 -28.54
CA GLU A 358 -13.16 -5.50 -29.98
C GLU A 358 -11.68 -5.66 -30.40
N PRO A 359 -10.73 -4.83 -29.92
CA PRO A 359 -9.31 -5.06 -30.18
C PRO A 359 -8.82 -6.41 -29.68
N LEU A 360 -9.17 -6.79 -28.44
CA LEU A 360 -8.73 -8.06 -27.85
C LEU A 360 -9.27 -9.27 -28.60
N LYS A 361 -10.56 -9.25 -28.97
CA LYS A 361 -11.21 -10.31 -29.74
C LYS A 361 -10.50 -10.53 -31.08
N ARG A 362 -10.22 -9.43 -31.81
CA ARG A 362 -9.51 -9.47 -33.10
C ARG A 362 -8.11 -10.07 -32.96
N ASP A 363 -7.36 -9.68 -31.92
CA ASP A 363 -6.01 -10.20 -31.68
C ASP A 363 -6.02 -11.68 -31.28
N LEU A 364 -7.01 -12.12 -30.49
CA LEU A 364 -7.21 -13.52 -30.11
C LEU A 364 -7.56 -14.40 -31.31
N GLU A 365 -8.53 -13.99 -32.13
CA GLU A 365 -8.93 -14.69 -33.36
C GLU A 365 -7.75 -14.83 -34.33
N LYS A 366 -6.92 -13.78 -34.46
CA LYS A 366 -5.72 -13.82 -35.29
C LYS A 366 -4.70 -14.82 -34.77
N ARG A 367 -4.47 -14.90 -33.45
CA ARG A 367 -3.52 -15.85 -32.85
C ARG A 367 -4.02 -17.28 -32.92
N GLU A 368 -5.32 -17.51 -32.69
CA GLU A 368 -5.98 -18.81 -32.84
C GLU A 368 -5.81 -19.37 -34.27
N GLN A 369 -5.84 -18.52 -35.29
CA GLN A 369 -5.60 -18.92 -36.69
C GLN A 369 -4.12 -19.15 -37.03
N GLN A 370 -3.19 -18.53 -36.29
CA GLN A 370 -1.75 -18.57 -36.58
C GLN A 370 -1.02 -19.72 -35.87
N GLU A 371 -1.49 -20.12 -34.69
CA GLU A 371 -0.88 -21.21 -33.94
C GLU A 371 -1.44 -22.58 -34.36
N PRO A 372 -0.59 -23.61 -34.51
CA PRO A 372 -1.08 -24.96 -34.76
C PRO A 372 -1.92 -25.46 -33.58
N VAL A 373 -3.01 -26.16 -33.89
CA VAL A 373 -4.15 -26.57 -33.05
C VAL A 373 -3.82 -27.33 -31.74
N GLN A 374 -2.55 -27.59 -31.41
CA GLN A 374 -2.14 -28.44 -30.30
C GLN A 374 -1.38 -27.73 -29.15
N GLY A 375 -1.36 -26.40 -29.11
CA GLY A 375 -0.75 -25.65 -28.00
C GLY A 375 -1.69 -25.42 -26.81
N GLU A 376 -1.18 -25.51 -25.57
CA GLU A 376 -1.90 -25.11 -24.35
C GLU A 376 -2.42 -23.66 -24.41
N ALA A 377 -1.73 -22.79 -25.16
CA ALA A 377 -2.11 -21.39 -25.37
C ALA A 377 -3.43 -21.22 -26.16
N VAL A 378 -3.68 -22.08 -27.16
CA VAL A 378 -4.90 -22.04 -27.97
C VAL A 378 -6.14 -22.21 -27.10
N MET A 379 -6.11 -23.16 -26.15
CA MET A 379 -7.20 -23.36 -25.19
C MET A 379 -7.46 -22.08 -24.37
N GLY A 380 -6.40 -21.41 -23.93
CA GLY A 380 -6.50 -20.14 -23.22
C GLY A 380 -7.15 -19.04 -24.06
N TYR A 381 -6.82 -18.94 -25.35
CA TYR A 381 -7.46 -17.99 -26.26
C TYR A 381 -8.96 -18.28 -26.45
N CYS A 382 -9.33 -19.54 -26.69
CA CYS A 382 -10.73 -19.95 -26.83
C CYS A 382 -11.54 -19.60 -25.56
N MET A 383 -10.99 -19.89 -24.38
CA MET A 383 -11.64 -19.53 -23.10
C MET A 383 -11.84 -18.02 -22.94
N MET A 384 -10.88 -17.20 -23.37
CA MET A 384 -11.05 -15.73 -23.34
C MET A 384 -12.12 -15.27 -24.34
N LEU A 385 -12.17 -15.83 -25.55
CA LEU A 385 -13.21 -15.52 -26.55
C LEU A 385 -14.62 -15.87 -26.05
N GLU A 386 -14.77 -16.98 -25.34
CA GLU A 386 -16.03 -17.35 -24.68
C GLU A 386 -16.44 -16.32 -23.62
N VAL A 387 -15.50 -15.86 -22.78
CA VAL A 387 -15.79 -14.82 -21.78
C VAL A 387 -16.17 -13.50 -22.43
N LEU A 388 -15.49 -13.09 -23.52
CA LEU A 388 -15.83 -11.88 -24.27
C LEU A 388 -17.24 -11.98 -24.87
N SER A 389 -17.59 -13.12 -25.45
CA SER A 389 -18.94 -13.37 -25.98
C SER A 389 -20.00 -13.31 -24.86
N SER A 390 -19.70 -13.86 -23.68
CA SER A 390 -20.59 -13.73 -22.51
C SER A 390 -20.74 -12.29 -22.03
N ILE A 391 -19.70 -11.46 -22.13
CA ILE A 391 -19.77 -10.03 -21.80
C ILE A 391 -20.67 -9.30 -22.80
N GLU A 392 -20.50 -9.54 -24.11
CA GLU A 392 -21.33 -8.95 -25.17
C GLU A 392 -22.82 -9.31 -25.01
N GLU A 393 -23.12 -10.57 -24.69
CA GLU A 393 -24.49 -11.02 -24.39
C GLU A 393 -25.10 -10.24 -23.22
N LYS A 394 -24.34 -10.06 -22.13
CA LYS A 394 -24.80 -9.32 -20.95
C LYS A 394 -25.04 -7.85 -21.26
N TRP A 395 -24.25 -7.24 -22.14
CA TRP A 395 -24.50 -5.88 -22.60
C TRP A 395 -25.83 -5.74 -23.32
N VAL A 396 -26.13 -6.61 -24.28
CA VAL A 396 -27.41 -6.59 -25.01
C VAL A 396 -28.58 -6.71 -24.05
N THR A 397 -28.49 -7.61 -23.06
CA THR A 397 -29.56 -7.75 -22.06
C THR A 397 -29.74 -6.50 -21.18
N SER A 398 -28.65 -5.81 -20.84
CA SER A 398 -28.71 -4.60 -20.01
C SER A 398 -29.31 -3.38 -20.72
N GLN A 399 -29.21 -3.31 -22.05
CA GLN A 399 -29.78 -2.23 -22.85
C GLN A 399 -31.31 -2.34 -23.00
N GLY A 400 -31.87 -3.55 -22.86
CA GLY A 400 -33.32 -3.76 -22.92
C GLY A 400 -34.06 -3.47 -21.61
N THR A 401 -33.34 -3.35 -20.49
CA THR A 401 -33.92 -3.16 -19.14
C THR A 401 -33.95 -1.72 -18.64
N HIS A 402 -33.27 -0.81 -19.34
CA HIS A 402 -33.25 0.63 -19.04
C HIS A 402 -34.02 1.40 -20.11
#